data_AF-H0HY87-F1
#
_entry.id   AF-H0HY87-F1
#
_cell.length_a   1.000
_cell.length_b   1.000
_cell.length_c   1.000
_cell.angle_alpha   90.00
_cell.angle_beta   90.00
_cell.angle_gamma   90.00
#
_symmetry.space_group_name_H-M   'P 1'
#
loop_
_entity.id
_entity.type
_entity.pdbx_description
1 polymer ?
#
loop_
_entity_poly.entity_id
_entity_poly.type
_entity_poly.pdbx_seq_one_letter_code
_entity_poly.pdbx_strand_id
1 'polypeptide(L)'
;MAPESGSNKREAFSAALRRYPQYELAIRRLMAQSEAFCDMCEELAEAELALSKVDRVASAVREARRAEWQDLIDRLVAEVGTALLDKDIVVKPRAGR
;
A
#
# COMPACT_ATOMS: atom_id res chain seq x y z
N MET A 1 -15.65 15.12 10.90
CA MET A 1 -14.61 14.28 10.27
C MET A 1 -14.24 13.20 11.27
N ALA A 2 -14.58 11.96 10.97
CA ALA A 2 -14.53 10.81 11.88
C ALA A 2 -13.08 10.27 12.03
N PRO A 3 -12.77 9.43 13.02
CA PRO A 3 -11.44 8.85 13.22
C PRO A 3 -11.15 7.78 12.16
N GLU A 4 -10.77 8.18 10.95
CA GLU A 4 -10.50 7.27 9.83
C GLU A 4 -9.16 6.49 9.99
N SER A 5 -8.29 6.94 10.91
CA SER A 5 -6.94 6.39 11.10
C SER A 5 -6.89 4.94 11.61
N GLY A 6 -7.98 4.41 12.19
CA GLY A 6 -8.02 3.05 12.74
C GLY A 6 -8.42 1.96 11.75
N SER A 7 -9.34 2.25 10.82
CA SER A 7 -9.77 1.30 9.78
C SER A 7 -8.71 1.17 8.69
N ASN A 8 -8.11 2.29 8.29
CA ASN A 8 -7.13 2.33 7.21
C ASN A 8 -5.86 1.53 7.56
N LYS A 9 -5.43 1.56 8.84
CA LYS A 9 -4.33 0.72 9.35
C LYS A 9 -4.59 -0.78 9.27
N ARG A 10 -5.82 -1.25 9.47
CA ARG A 10 -6.15 -2.68 9.38
C ARG A 10 -6.17 -3.17 7.93
N GLU A 11 -6.70 -2.35 7.03
CA GLU A 11 -6.71 -2.59 5.58
C GLU A 11 -5.27 -2.61 5.06
N ALA A 12 -4.46 -1.61 5.44
CA ALA A 12 -3.03 -1.51 5.14
C ALA A 12 -2.24 -2.75 5.60
N PHE A 13 -2.46 -3.17 6.86
CA PHE A 13 -1.84 -4.38 7.40
C PHE A 13 -2.23 -5.63 6.61
N SER A 14 -3.52 -5.77 6.28
CA SER A 14 -4.02 -6.91 5.51
C SER A 14 -3.47 -6.92 4.08
N ALA A 15 -3.34 -5.76 3.44
CA ALA A 15 -2.78 -5.62 2.09
C ALA A 15 -1.31 -6.04 2.03
N ALA A 16 -0.51 -5.62 3.03
CA ALA A 16 0.88 -6.05 3.19
C ALA A 16 0.97 -7.54 3.50
N LEU A 17 0.15 -8.06 4.42
CA LEU A 17 0.13 -9.47 4.79
C LEU A 17 -0.24 -10.41 3.65
N ARG A 18 -1.19 -10.03 2.79
CA ARG A 18 -1.60 -10.82 1.63
C ARG A 18 -0.44 -11.04 0.65
N ARG A 19 0.52 -10.11 0.59
CA ARG A 19 1.72 -10.19 -0.26
C ARG A 19 2.91 -10.82 0.45
N TYR A 20 3.05 -10.53 1.73
CA TYR A 20 4.22 -10.87 2.54
C TYR A 20 3.82 -11.60 3.83
N PRO A 21 3.12 -12.75 3.74
CA PRO A 21 2.61 -13.45 4.93
C PRO A 21 3.73 -13.91 5.86
N GLN A 22 4.90 -14.24 5.28
CA GLN A 22 6.10 -14.63 6.02
C GLN A 22 6.73 -13.50 6.86
N TYR A 23 6.37 -12.23 6.58
CA TYR A 23 6.90 -11.06 7.27
C TYR A 23 5.91 -10.43 8.26
N GLU A 24 4.84 -11.14 8.66
CA GLU A 24 3.81 -10.62 9.57
C GLU A 24 4.37 -9.82 10.75
N LEU A 25 5.33 -10.40 11.46
CA LEU A 25 5.89 -9.82 12.67
C LEU A 25 6.72 -8.55 12.38
N ALA A 26 7.41 -8.52 11.24
CA ALA A 26 8.13 -7.34 10.77
C ALA A 26 7.17 -6.23 10.34
N ILE A 27 6.12 -6.56 9.58
CA ILE A 27 5.08 -5.61 9.17
C ILE A 27 4.44 -4.96 10.40
N ARG A 28 4.04 -5.74 11.42
CA ARG A 28 3.46 -5.18 12.67
C ARG A 28 4.43 -4.23 13.38
N ARG A 29 5.71 -4.59 13.44
CA ARG A 29 6.75 -3.75 14.06
C ARG A 29 6.99 -2.47 13.27
N LEU A 30 7.03 -2.55 11.94
CA LEU A 30 7.25 -1.39 11.08
C LEU A 30 6.06 -0.44 11.12
N MET A 31 4.82 -0.95 11.06
CA MET A 31 3.62 -0.10 11.19
C MET A 31 3.54 0.61 12.56
N ALA A 32 4.11 0.02 13.61
CA ALA A 32 4.16 0.63 14.93
C ALA A 32 5.30 1.67 15.09
N GLN A 33 6.39 1.52 14.32
CA GLN A 33 7.60 2.35 14.45
C GLN A 33 7.75 3.41 13.36
N SER A 34 7.12 3.22 12.20
CA SER A 34 7.30 4.04 11.01
C SER A 34 5.96 4.41 10.40
N GLU A 35 5.54 5.65 10.62
CA GLU A 35 4.33 6.20 10.00
C GLU A 35 4.43 6.19 8.47
N ALA A 36 5.62 6.43 7.92
CA ALA A 36 5.85 6.36 6.47
C ALA A 36 5.66 4.93 5.90
N PHE A 37 5.97 3.88 6.66
CA PHE A 37 5.65 2.51 6.27
C PHE A 37 4.15 2.23 6.33
N CYS A 38 3.48 2.79 7.33
CA CYS A 38 2.04 2.72 7.46
C CYS A 38 1.33 3.38 6.27
N ASP A 39 1.77 4.57 5.88
CA ASP A 39 1.27 5.35 4.72
C ASP A 39 1.47 4.58 3.40
N MET A 40 2.63 3.95 3.19
CA MET A 40 2.85 3.09 2.02
C MET A 40 1.90 1.89 1.98
N CYS A 41 1.68 1.22 3.12
CA CYS A 41 0.76 0.08 3.19
C CYS A 41 -0.69 0.51 2.98
N GLU A 42 -1.04 1.72 3.41
CA GLU A 42 -2.34 2.35 3.21
C GLU A 42 -2.58 2.67 1.74
N GLU A 43 -1.62 3.34 1.08
CA GLU A 43 -1.67 3.63 -0.36
C GLU A 43 -1.78 2.33 -1.18
N LEU A 44 -1.15 1.25 -0.72
CA LEU A 44 -1.23 -0.07 -1.36
C LEU A 44 -2.65 -0.67 -1.23
N ALA A 45 -3.26 -0.61 -0.05
CA ALA A 45 -4.62 -1.09 0.17
C ALA A 45 -5.63 -0.30 -0.69
N GLU A 46 -5.46 1.02 -0.76
CA GLU A 46 -6.30 1.88 -1.59
C GLU A 46 -6.16 1.56 -3.08
N ALA A 47 -4.94 1.34 -3.55
CA ALA A 47 -4.67 0.99 -4.95
C ALA A 47 -5.27 -0.36 -5.34
N GLU A 48 -5.17 -1.36 -4.48
CA GLU A 48 -5.83 -2.65 -4.68
C GLU A 48 -7.35 -2.53 -4.72
N LEU A 49 -7.92 -1.72 -3.82
CA LEU A 49 -9.35 -1.49 -3.76
C LEU A 49 -9.83 -0.77 -5.03
N ALA A 50 -9.05 0.21 -5.52
CA ALA A 50 -9.32 0.91 -6.76
C ALA A 50 -9.23 -0.04 -7.97
N LEU A 51 -8.22 -0.90 -8.02
CA LEU A 51 -8.07 -1.93 -9.05
C LEU A 51 -9.25 -2.93 -9.02
N SER A 52 -9.69 -3.37 -7.84
CA SER A 52 -10.87 -4.24 -7.72
C SER A 52 -12.17 -3.56 -8.16
N LYS A 53 -12.24 -2.23 -8.09
CA LYS A 53 -13.37 -1.43 -8.55
C LYS A 53 -13.21 -0.96 -10.01
N VAL A 54 -12.10 -1.25 -10.68
CA VAL A 54 -11.81 -0.77 -12.04
C VAL A 54 -12.87 -1.21 -13.05
N ASP A 55 -13.50 -2.36 -12.82
CA ASP A 55 -14.59 -2.87 -13.66
C ASP A 55 -15.83 -1.96 -13.64
N ARG A 56 -16.02 -1.19 -12.56
CA ARG A 56 -17.12 -0.22 -12.45
C ARG A 56 -16.82 1.09 -13.19
N VAL A 57 -15.60 1.28 -13.68
CA VAL A 57 -15.18 2.45 -14.45
C VAL A 57 -15.56 2.26 -15.92
N ALA A 58 -15.84 3.36 -16.62
CA ALA A 58 -16.19 3.37 -18.03
C ALA A 58 -15.18 2.58 -18.87
N SER A 59 -15.68 1.72 -19.77
CA SER A 59 -14.84 0.81 -20.57
C SER A 59 -13.75 1.53 -21.36
N ALA A 60 -13.98 2.78 -21.77
CA ALA A 60 -13.01 3.60 -22.50
C ALA A 60 -11.73 3.92 -21.71
N VAL A 61 -11.80 3.93 -20.37
CA VAL A 61 -10.65 4.23 -19.49
C VAL A 61 -10.30 3.06 -18.58
N ARG A 62 -11.04 1.95 -18.64
CA ARG A 62 -10.86 0.78 -17.77
C ARG A 62 -9.47 0.18 -17.89
N GLU A 63 -9.00 -0.04 -19.12
CA GLU A 63 -7.68 -0.60 -19.40
C GLU A 63 -6.56 0.35 -18.94
N ALA A 64 -6.69 1.65 -19.23
CA ALA A 64 -5.73 2.66 -18.78
C ALA A 64 -5.67 2.73 -17.26
N ARG A 65 -6.82 2.82 -16.57
CA ARG A 65 -6.86 2.81 -15.10
C ARG A 65 -6.32 1.53 -14.51
N ARG A 66 -6.63 0.38 -15.10
CA ARG A 66 -6.09 -0.91 -14.66
C ARG A 66 -4.56 -0.90 -14.72
N ALA A 67 -3.98 -0.46 -15.84
CA ALA A 67 -2.54 -0.36 -15.99
C ALA A 67 -1.92 0.60 -14.96
N GLU A 68 -2.51 1.78 -14.74
CA GLU A 68 -2.03 2.75 -13.75
C GLU A 68 -2.04 2.19 -12.32
N TRP A 69 -3.16 1.60 -11.90
CA TRP A 69 -3.27 1.01 -10.56
C TRP A 69 -2.35 -0.17 -10.38
N GLN A 70 -2.17 -1.00 -11.42
CA GLN A 70 -1.32 -2.17 -11.37
C GLN A 70 0.16 -1.80 -11.29
N ASP A 71 0.58 -0.77 -12.02
CA ASP A 71 1.94 -0.21 -11.92
C ASP A 71 2.20 0.44 -10.55
N LEU A 72 1.21 1.13 -10.00
CA LEU A 72 1.31 1.70 -8.64
C LEU A 72 1.39 0.61 -7.56
N ILE A 73 0.60 -0.47 -7.69
CA ILE A 73 0.69 -1.64 -6.81
C ILE A 73 2.07 -2.29 -6.90
N ASP A 74 2.60 -2.51 -8.12
CA ASP A 74 3.92 -3.13 -8.31
C ASP A 74 5.03 -2.31 -7.65
N ARG A 75 5.02 -0.99 -7.85
CA ARG A 75 5.94 -0.07 -7.18
C ARG A 75 5.84 -0.14 -5.66
N LEU A 76 4.63 -0.06 -5.10
CA LEU A 76 4.42 -0.14 -3.65
C LEU A 76 4.79 -1.50 -3.07
N VAL A 77 4.55 -2.60 -3.79
CA VAL A 77 5.02 -3.93 -3.41
C VAL A 77 6.54 -3.94 -3.29
N ALA A 78 7.25 -3.42 -4.30
CA ALA A 78 8.70 -3.35 -4.28
C ALA A 78 9.23 -2.47 -3.13
N GLU A 79 8.60 -1.33 -2.86
CA GLU A 79 8.95 -0.43 -1.75
C GLU A 79 8.71 -1.10 -0.38
N VAL A 80 7.56 -1.75 -0.17
CA VAL A 80 7.25 -2.51 1.06
C VAL A 80 8.22 -3.67 1.24
N GLY A 81 8.52 -4.43 0.18
CA GLY A 81 9.49 -5.51 0.22
C GLY A 81 10.89 -5.02 0.58
N THR A 82 11.31 -3.88 0.03
CA THR A 82 12.58 -3.25 0.38
C THR A 82 12.59 -2.81 1.83
N ALA A 83 11.54 -2.14 2.33
CA ALA A 83 11.43 -1.73 3.72
C ALA A 83 11.37 -2.91 4.72
N LEU A 84 10.92 -4.09 4.28
CA LEU A 84 10.91 -5.31 5.10
C LEU A 84 12.29 -5.99 5.16
N LEU A 85 13.08 -5.88 4.09
CA LEU A 85 14.43 -6.43 4.00
C LEU A 85 15.49 -5.50 4.59
N ASP A 86 15.25 -4.20 4.49
CA ASP A 86 16.14 -3.16 4.97
C ASP A 86 15.94 -2.91 6.48
N LYS A 87 17.04 -2.87 7.23
CA LYS A 87 17.03 -2.63 8.68
C LYS A 87 17.21 -1.14 9.04
N ASP A 88 17.47 -0.29 8.06
CA ASP A 88 17.84 1.13 8.17
C ASP A 88 16.92 1.94 7.25
N ILE A 89 15.67 2.14 7.68
CA ILE A 89 14.60 2.61 6.81
C ILE A 89 14.82 4.07 6.37
N VAL A 90 15.51 4.28 5.25
CA VAL A 90 15.43 5.50 4.46
C VAL A 90 14.17 5.43 3.61
N VAL A 91 13.03 5.80 4.20
CA VAL A 91 11.85 6.12 3.38
C VAL A 91 12.13 7.46 2.71
N LYS A 92 12.33 7.45 1.39
CA LYS A 92 12.37 8.69 0.63
C LYS A 92 10.98 9.35 0.72
N PRO A 93 10.88 10.61 1.16
CA PRO A 93 9.60 11.30 1.13
C PRO A 93 9.13 11.39 -0.32
N ARG A 94 7.89 10.97 -0.56
CA ARG A 94 7.16 11.26 -1.80
C ARG A 94 6.99 12.78 -1.87
N ALA A 95 7.91 13.46 -2.56
CA ALA A 95 7.74 14.84 -2.95
C ALA A 95 6.69 14.89 -4.06
N GLY A 96 5.46 15.27 -3.71
CA GLY A 96 4.43 15.52 -4.72
C GLY A 96 2.99 15.43 -4.23
N ARG A 97 2.56 16.40 -3.41
CA ARG A 97 1.26 17.03 -3.59
C ARG A 97 1.26 18.45 -3.06
#